data_AF-A0A1G8N733-F1
#
_entry.id   AF-A0A1G8N733-F1
#
_cell.length_a   1.000
_cell.length_b   1.000
_cell.length_c   1.000
_cell.angle_alpha   90.00
_cell.angle_beta   90.00
_cell.angle_gamma   90.00
#
_symmetry.space_group_name_H-M   'P 1'
#
loop_
_entity.id
_entity.type
_entity.pdbx_description
1 polymer ?
#
loop_
_entity_poly.entity_id
_entity_poly.type
_entity_poly.pdbx_seq_one_letter_code
_entity_poly.pdbx_strand_id
1 'polypeptide(L)' 'MVLNSHHPVFPLDQHNAYNDAELVDLVSSYDNVVAWLNGHNHAGNYGFTGGTHFIRASGTL' A
#
# COMPACT_ATOMS: atom_id res chain seq x y z
N MET A 1 -9.77 -9.06 -4.61
CA MET A 1 -9.35 -7.98 -5.54
C MET A 1 -7.99 -7.50 -5.12
N VAL A 2 -7.11 -7.30 -6.10
CA VAL A 2 -5.77 -6.74 -5.89
C VAL A 2 -5.71 -5.41 -6.61
N LEU A 3 -5.36 -4.35 -5.89
CA LEU A 3 -5.18 -3.00 -6.42
C LEU A 3 -3.69 -2.74 -6.68
N ASN A 4 -3.38 -1.97 -7.72
CA ASN A 4 -2.02 -1.62 -8.09
C ASN A 4 -1.87 -0.10 -8.19
N SER A 5 -0.81 0.44 -7.61
CA SER A 5 -0.48 1.87 -7.64
C SER A 5 1.03 2.08 -7.69
N HIS A 6 1.50 3.25 -8.09
CA HIS A 6 2.93 3.54 -8.00
C HIS A 6 3.35 3.83 -6.56
N HIS A 7 2.63 4.73 -5.87
CA HIS A 7 2.98 5.20 -4.54
C HIS A 7 2.49 4.27 -3.42
N PRO A 8 3.25 4.12 -2.33
CA PRO A 8 2.78 3.45 -1.13
C PRO A 8 1.73 4.30 -0.40
N VAL A 9 0.94 3.62 0.42
CA VAL A 9 0.00 4.25 1.37
C VAL A 9 0.12 3.68 2.79
N PHE A 10 0.72 2.49 2.92
CA PHE A 10 0.95 1.85 4.21
C PHE A 10 2.12 0.86 4.11
N PRO A 11 2.93 0.68 5.18
CA PRO A 11 3.02 1.52 6.38
C PRO A 11 3.39 2.98 6.06
N LEU A 12 3.17 3.89 7.02
CA LEU A 12 3.50 5.32 6.88
C LEU A 12 4.99 5.51 6.59
N ASP A 13 5.30 6.27 5.55
CA ASP A 13 6.64 6.54 5.05
C ASP A 13 6.65 7.92 4.34
N GLN A 14 7.79 8.60 4.30
CA GLN A 14 7.94 9.90 3.60
C GLN A 14 7.60 9.84 2.10
N HIS A 15 7.58 8.65 1.52
CA HIS A 15 7.29 8.38 0.13
C HIS A 15 5.83 8.02 -0.15
N ASN A 16 4.95 8.06 0.86
CA ASN A 16 3.53 7.75 0.69
C ASN A 16 2.79 8.82 -0.14
N ALA A 17 1.65 8.43 -0.71
CA ALA A 17 0.69 9.38 -1.27
C ALA A 17 0.24 10.38 -0.19
N TYR A 18 -0.03 11.63 -0.59
CA TYR A 18 -0.34 12.69 0.38
C TYR A 18 -1.62 12.48 1.19
N ASN A 19 -2.56 11.68 0.68
CA ASN A 19 -3.80 11.30 1.36
C ASN A 19 -3.82 9.82 1.74
N ASP A 20 -2.67 9.27 2.12
CA ASP A 20 -2.49 7.86 2.43
C ASP A 20 -3.48 7.32 3.48
N ALA A 21 -3.74 8.07 4.56
CA ALA A 21 -4.69 7.68 5.59
C ALA A 21 -6.11 7.46 5.01
N GLU A 22 -6.59 8.39 4.17
CA GLU A 22 -7.90 8.26 3.51
C GLU A 22 -7.95 7.04 2.59
N LEU A 23 -6.85 6.76 1.88
CA LEU A 23 -6.77 5.61 0.98
C LEU A 23 -6.73 4.29 1.74
N VAL A 24 -6.02 4.23 2.87
CA VAL A 24 -5.98 3.03 3.73
C VAL A 24 -7.38 2.75 4.29
N ASP A 25 -8.07 3.76 4.80
CA ASP A 25 -9.43 3.62 5.33
C ASP A 25 -10.41 3.19 4.24
N LEU A 26 -10.37 3.82 3.06
CA LEU A 26 -11.23 3.47 1.94
C LEU A 26 -11.00 2.04 1.47
N VAL A 27 -9.75 1.65 1.24
CA VAL A 27 -9.40 0.30 0.76
C VAL A 27 -9.80 -0.76 1.78
N SER A 28 -9.54 -0.49 3.07
CA SER A 28 -9.86 -1.40 4.17
C SER A 28 -11.36 -1.56 4.43
N SER A 29 -12.20 -0.67 3.89
CA SER A 29 -13.66 -0.76 4.02
C SER A 29 -14.31 -1.85 3.13
N TYR A 30 -13.54 -2.43 2.20
CA TYR A 30 -14.03 -3.44 1.26
C TYR A 30 -13.42 -4.82 1.56
N ASP A 31 -14.23 -5.74 2.09
CA ASP A 31 -13.80 -7.11 2.43
C ASP A 31 -13.21 -7.90 1.24
N ASN A 32 -13.59 -7.52 0.01
CA ASN A 32 -13.11 -8.18 -1.19
C ASN A 32 -11.77 -7.60 -1.70
N VAL A 33 -11.23 -6.52 -1.13
CA VAL A 33 -9.88 -6.05 -1.43
C VAL A 33 -8.90 -6.71 -0.47
N VAL A 34 -7.98 -7.49 -1.03
CA VAL A 34 -7.07 -8.31 -0.22
C VAL A 34 -5.63 -7.83 -0.29
N ALA A 35 -5.27 -7.05 -1.32
CA ALA A 35 -3.94 -6.49 -1.43
C ALA A 35 -3.87 -5.16 -2.22
N TRP A 36 -2.95 -4.31 -1.80
CA TRP A 36 -2.44 -3.14 -2.50
C TRP A 36 -0.97 -3.38 -2.85
N LEU A 37 -0.65 -3.40 -4.15
CA LEU A 37 0.70 -3.58 -4.65
C LEU A 37 1.25 -2.25 -5.16
N ASN A 38 2.47 -1.90 -4.75
CA ASN A 38 3.15 -0.71 -5.24
C ASN A 38 4.67 -0.82 -5.33
N GLY A 39 5.31 0.22 -5.86
CA GLY A 39 6.77 0.37 -5.92
C GLY A 39 7.21 1.71 -5.33
N HIS A 40 7.85 2.54 -6.17
CA HIS A 40 8.32 3.90 -5.87
C HIS A 40 9.49 3.98 -4.88
N ASN A 41 9.36 3.44 -3.66
CA ASN A 41 10.49 3.34 -2.74
C ASN A 41 11.15 1.96 -2.87
N HIS A 42 12.34 1.94 -3.49
CA HIS A 42 13.08 0.73 -3.83
C HIS A 42 13.55 -0.09 -2.62
N ALA A 43 13.48 0.45 -1.40
CA ALA A 43 13.76 -0.31 -0.18
C ALA A 43 12.77 -1.47 0.06
N GLY A 44 11.57 -1.40 -0.56
CA GLY A 44 10.47 -2.32 -0.26
C GLY A 44 9.86 -2.05 1.13
N ASN A 45 8.66 -2.57 1.38
CA ASN A 45 7.99 -2.55 2.69
C ASN A 45 6.75 -3.47 2.69
N TYR A 46 6.27 -3.80 3.89
CA TYR A 46 5.06 -4.59 4.07
C TYR A 46 4.25 -4.10 5.28
N GLY A 47 2.93 -4.08 5.13
CA GLY A 47 2.00 -3.87 6.23
C GLY A 47 0.69 -4.62 6.03
N PHE A 48 -0.03 -4.87 7.12
CA PHE A 48 -1.36 -5.48 7.09
C PHE A 48 -2.27 -4.75 8.06
N THR A 49 -3.42 -4.29 7.55
CA THR A 49 -4.47 -3.64 8.35
C THR A 49 -5.81 -3.78 7.63
N GLY A 50 -6.92 -3.77 8.38
CA GLY A 50 -8.26 -3.79 7.79
C GLY A 50 -8.52 -4.96 6.82
N GLY A 51 -7.89 -6.11 7.04
CA GLY A 51 -8.01 -7.27 6.15
C GLY A 51 -7.22 -7.15 4.82
N THR A 52 -6.51 -6.05 4.58
CA THR A 52 -5.76 -5.80 3.35
C THR A 52 -4.24 -5.88 3.57
N HIS A 53 -3.55 -6.57 2.67
CA HIS A 53 -2.07 -6.56 2.59
C HIS A 53 -1.58 -5.35 1.78
N PHE A 54 -0.64 -4.58 2.32
CA PHE A 54 0.03 -3.49 1.61
C PHE A 54 1.47 -3.91 1.34
N ILE A 55 1.78 -4.14 0.06
CA ILE A 55 3.04 -4.74 -0.36
C ILE A 55 3.74 -3.78 -1.30
N ARG A 56 4.88 -3.26 -0.84
CA ARG A 56 5.79 -2.47 -1.64
C ARG A 56 6.94 -3.35 -2.09
N ALA A 57 7.01 -3.62 -3.39
CA ALA A 57 8.10 -4.40 -3.96
C ALA A 57 9.42 -3.64 -3.81
N SER A 58 10.48 -4.35 -3.39
CA SER A 58 11.83 -3.80 -3.47
C SER A 58 12.24 -3.67 -4.94
N GLY A 59 12.93 -2.58 -5.25
CA GLY A 59 13.54 -2.40 -6.56
C GLY A 59 14.82 -3.23 -6.66
N THR A 60 15.23 -3.54 -7.88
CA THR A 60 16.64 -3.86 -8.14
C THR A 60 17.40 -2.54 -8.35
N LEU A 61 18.67 -2.51 -7.94
CA LEU A 61 19.52 -1.30 -7.97
C LEU A 61 19.59 -0.64 -9.35
#